data_AF-A0A016S1B6-F1
#
_entry.id   AF-A0A016S1B6-F1
#
_cell.length_a   1.000
_cell.length_b   1.000
_cell.length_c   1.000
_cell.angle_alpha   90.00
_cell.angle_beta   90.00
_cell.angle_gamma   90.00
#
_symmetry.space_group_name_H-M   'P 1'
#
loop_
_entity.id
_entity.type
_entity.pdbx_description
1 polymer ?
#
loop_
_entity_poly.entity_id
_entity_poly.type
_entity_poly.pdbx_seq_one_letter_code
_entity_poly.pdbx_strand_id
1 'polypeptide(L)'
;MSLFVPAIFPSEETLNGWPVFKLFYALELLSIFATFPGAALLVHALGKSLQLFHKNLIRVAQVHLVALTISGASRVFIFLYDINFVNRSSSFDALLFILFVVRFICLCSLMTLIPAVITERSFASRYINDYESTTRPWISSLVNISSLVLSTIYYVLVGNSSGVSSSLALAATSLTHLGYGTKWMRYSCSSP
;
A
#
# COMPACT_ATOMS: atom_id res chain seq x y z
N MET A 1 9.97 12.46 -19.66
CA MET A 1 8.99 11.88 -18.72
C MET A 1 9.42 10.46 -18.33
N SER A 2 10.66 10.32 -17.86
CA SER A 2 11.37 9.04 -17.66
C SER A 2 11.99 8.94 -16.25
N LEU A 3 11.73 9.92 -15.39
CA LEU A 3 12.38 10.11 -14.09
C LEU A 3 11.55 9.60 -12.90
N PHE A 4 10.36 9.06 -13.14
CA PHE A 4 9.44 8.62 -12.09
C PHE A 4 9.61 7.15 -11.67
N VAL A 5 10.38 6.35 -12.45
CA VAL A 5 10.50 4.91 -12.24
C VAL A 5 11.71 4.47 -11.37
N PRO A 6 12.84 5.19 -11.25
CA PRO A 6 14.02 4.62 -10.59
C PRO A 6 13.97 4.66 -9.05
N ALA A 7 12.99 5.33 -8.43
CA ALA A 7 12.94 5.48 -6.98
C ALA A 7 12.25 4.31 -6.23
N ILE A 8 11.64 3.36 -6.95
CA ILE A 8 10.84 2.27 -6.35
C ILE A 8 11.52 0.91 -6.45
N PHE A 9 12.47 0.74 -7.37
CA PHE A 9 13.13 -0.55 -7.60
C PHE A 9 14.63 -0.43 -7.29
N PRO A 10 15.17 -1.19 -6.32
CA PRO A 10 16.62 -1.38 -6.25
C PRO A 10 17.10 -1.99 -7.57
N SER A 11 18.24 -1.52 -8.08
CA SER A 11 18.84 -2.08 -9.30
C SER A 11 19.15 -3.57 -9.11
N GLU A 12 19.19 -4.38 -10.18
CA GLU A 12 19.53 -5.81 -10.10
C GLU A 12 20.86 -6.06 -9.34
N GLU A 13 21.79 -5.10 -9.40
CA GLU A 13 23.05 -5.10 -8.65
C GLU A 13 22.85 -4.96 -7.12
N THR A 14 21.85 -4.19 -6.67
CA THR A 14 21.56 -4.01 -5.22
C THR A 14 20.86 -5.25 -4.64
N LEU A 15 19.98 -5.88 -5.42
CA LEU A 15 19.27 -7.12 -5.04
C LEU A 15 20.19 -8.34 -4.99
N ASN A 16 21.20 -8.41 -5.86
CA ASN A 16 22.17 -9.52 -5.87
C ASN A 16 23.34 -9.32 -4.91
N GLY A 17 23.69 -8.08 -4.55
CA GLY A 17 24.87 -7.80 -3.73
C GLY A 17 24.73 -8.12 -2.24
N TRP A 18 23.52 -8.16 -1.67
CA TRP A 18 23.34 -8.20 -0.21
C TRP A 18 22.31 -9.25 0.22
N PRO A 19 22.74 -10.34 0.91
CA PRO A 19 21.85 -11.44 1.32
C PRO A 19 20.72 -10.99 2.25
N VAL A 20 20.89 -9.85 2.93
CA VAL A 20 19.90 -9.23 3.81
C VAL A 20 18.61 -8.84 3.06
N PHE A 21 18.71 -8.29 1.84
CA PHE A 21 17.50 -7.95 1.08
C PHE A 21 16.74 -9.20 0.64
N LYS A 22 17.44 -10.26 0.22
CA LYS A 22 16.83 -11.55 -0.12
C LYS A 22 16.08 -12.14 1.09
N LEU A 23 16.65 -12.04 2.29
CA LEU A 23 15.98 -12.44 3.54
C LEU A 23 14.71 -11.63 3.80
N PHE A 24 14.76 -10.30 3.66
CA PHE A 24 13.57 -9.45 3.86
C PHE A 24 12.45 -9.75 2.85
N TYR A 25 12.80 -9.98 1.57
CA TYR A 25 11.82 -10.40 0.57
C TYR A 25 11.20 -11.76 0.88
N ALA A 26 12.00 -12.72 1.34
CA ALA A 26 11.49 -14.03 1.76
C ALA A 26 10.55 -13.94 2.97
N LEU A 27 10.90 -13.13 3.97
CA LEU A 27 10.06 -12.86 5.13
C LEU A 27 8.76 -12.13 4.76
N GLU A 28 8.82 -11.14 3.85
CA GLU A 28 7.64 -10.45 3.34
C GLU A 28 6.70 -11.44 2.66
N LEU A 29 7.22 -12.28 1.76
CA LEU A 29 6.43 -13.29 1.05
C LEU A 29 5.80 -14.30 2.02
N LEU A 30 6.58 -14.77 3.01
CA LEU A 30 6.08 -15.67 4.06
C LEU A 30 4.96 -15.03 4.86
N SER A 31 5.10 -13.74 5.22
CA SER A 31 4.06 -13.01 5.96
C SER A 31 2.78 -12.87 5.14
N ILE A 32 2.88 -12.62 3.83
CA ILE A 32 1.73 -12.53 2.92
C ILE A 32 1.03 -13.90 2.85
N PHE A 33 1.79 -14.98 2.69
CA PHE A 33 1.25 -16.34 2.68
C PHE A 33 0.58 -16.74 3.98
N ALA A 34 1.12 -16.34 5.13
CA ALA A 34 0.48 -16.55 6.44
C ALA A 34 -0.81 -15.72 6.61
N THR A 35 -0.88 -14.55 5.97
CA THR A 35 -2.03 -13.63 6.08
C THR A 35 -3.27 -14.15 5.36
N PHE A 36 -3.14 -14.86 4.24
CA PHE A 36 -4.29 -15.40 3.49
C PHE A 36 -5.18 -16.38 4.31
N PRO A 37 -4.65 -17.48 4.88
CA PRO A 37 -5.46 -18.38 5.70
C PRO A 37 -5.93 -17.69 6.98
N GLY A 38 -5.09 -16.85 7.59
CA GLY A 38 -5.47 -16.07 8.77
C GLY A 38 -6.66 -15.14 8.50
N ALA A 39 -6.65 -14.42 7.38
CA ALA A 39 -7.74 -13.55 6.97
C ALA A 39 -9.02 -14.33 6.67
N ALA A 40 -8.94 -15.45 5.95
CA ALA A 40 -10.11 -16.30 5.68
C ALA A 40 -10.75 -16.83 6.97
N LEU A 41 -9.92 -17.34 7.90
CA LEU A 41 -10.38 -17.80 9.20
C LEU A 41 -11.00 -16.66 10.02
N LEU A 42 -10.40 -15.47 9.99
CA LEU A 42 -10.89 -14.30 10.72
C LEU A 42 -12.21 -13.77 10.15
N VAL A 43 -12.38 -13.73 8.81
CA VAL A 43 -13.68 -13.41 8.17
C VAL A 43 -14.76 -14.41 8.62
N HIS A 44 -14.43 -15.70 8.63
CA HIS A 44 -15.36 -16.76 9.02
C HIS A 44 -15.72 -16.69 10.51
N ALA A 45 -14.72 -16.48 11.38
CA ALA A 45 -14.90 -16.34 12.82
C ALA A 45 -15.73 -15.09 13.16
N LEU A 46 -15.47 -13.96 12.50
CA LEU A 46 -16.26 -12.73 12.62
C LEU A 46 -17.73 -12.94 12.22
N GLY A 47 -18.00 -13.77 11.19
CA GLY A 47 -19.36 -14.11 10.81
C GLY A 47 -20.14 -14.88 11.89
N LYS A 48 -19.43 -15.60 12.77
CA LYS A 48 -20.02 -16.38 13.88
C LYS A 48 -20.12 -15.59 15.19
N SER A 49 -19.37 -14.51 15.36
CA SER A 49 -19.30 -13.73 16.60
C SER A 49 -20.44 -12.71 16.80
N LEU A 50 -21.63 -13.03 16.28
CA LEU A 50 -22.84 -12.18 16.36
C LEU A 50 -23.26 -11.83 17.79
N GLN A 51 -22.83 -12.61 18.78
CA GLN A 51 -23.10 -12.36 20.20
C GLN A 51 -22.19 -11.28 20.81
N LEU A 52 -21.02 -11.03 20.22
CA LEU A 52 -20.01 -10.08 20.74
C LEU A 52 -20.06 -8.73 20.02
N PHE A 53 -20.41 -8.74 18.73
CA PHE A 53 -20.37 -7.54 17.89
C PHE A 53 -21.62 -7.41 17.03
N HIS A 54 -22.07 -6.17 16.85
CA HIS A 54 -23.19 -5.87 15.97
C HIS A 54 -22.86 -6.21 14.50
N LYS A 55 -23.84 -6.70 13.72
CA LYS A 55 -23.63 -7.17 12.34
C LYS A 55 -23.00 -6.14 11.42
N ASN A 56 -23.32 -4.86 11.61
CA ASN A 56 -22.76 -3.78 10.79
C ASN A 56 -21.26 -3.59 11.05
N LEU A 57 -20.83 -3.73 12.30
CA LEU A 57 -19.42 -3.62 12.67
C LEU A 57 -18.60 -4.79 12.10
N ILE A 58 -19.16 -5.99 12.16
CA ILE A 58 -18.57 -7.19 11.52
C ILE A 58 -18.37 -6.95 10.03
N ARG A 59 -19.35 -6.38 9.33
CA ARG A 59 -19.24 -6.05 7.90
C ARG A 59 -18.16 -5.00 7.62
N VAL A 60 -18.03 -3.97 8.45
CA VAL A 60 -16.95 -2.97 8.31
C VAL A 60 -15.58 -3.66 8.41
N ALA A 61 -15.37 -4.48 9.46
CA ALA A 61 -14.11 -5.21 9.64
C ALA A 61 -13.82 -6.19 8.49
N GLN A 62 -14.83 -6.93 8.03
CA GLN A 62 -14.69 -7.88 6.91
C GLN A 62 -14.25 -7.18 5.61
N VAL A 63 -14.80 -6.02 5.28
CA VAL A 63 -14.40 -5.27 4.07
C VAL A 63 -12.94 -4.83 4.14
N HIS A 64 -12.48 -4.33 5.28
CA HIS A 64 -11.08 -3.95 5.47
C HIS A 64 -10.14 -5.15 5.41
N LEU A 65 -10.57 -6.30 5.94
CA LEU A 65 -9.80 -7.54 5.88
C LEU A 65 -9.70 -8.08 4.44
N VAL A 66 -10.77 -7.95 3.64
CA VAL A 66 -10.74 -8.25 2.20
C VAL A 66 -9.84 -7.27 1.44
N ALA A 67 -9.84 -5.98 1.80
CA ALA A 67 -8.90 -5.02 1.21
C ALA A 67 -7.43 -5.40 1.50
N LEU A 68 -7.14 -5.89 2.72
CA LEU A 68 -5.81 -6.40 3.06
C LEU A 68 -5.41 -7.60 2.20
N THR A 69 -6.31 -8.55 1.95
CA THR A 69 -5.99 -9.71 1.10
C THR A 69 -5.79 -9.32 -0.36
N ILE A 70 -6.56 -8.37 -0.89
CA ILE A 70 -6.37 -7.81 -2.24
C ILE A 70 -5.01 -7.12 -2.33
N SER A 71 -4.60 -6.36 -1.31
CA SER A 71 -3.28 -5.75 -1.24
C SER A 71 -2.16 -6.79 -1.26
N GLY A 72 -2.28 -7.84 -0.44
CA GLY A 72 -1.32 -8.95 -0.41
C GLY A 72 -1.22 -9.66 -1.76
N ALA A 73 -2.35 -9.96 -2.41
CA ALA A 73 -2.38 -10.57 -3.73
C ALA A 73 -1.71 -9.66 -4.78
N SER A 74 -2.02 -8.36 -4.76
CA SER A 74 -1.40 -7.38 -5.66
C SER A 74 0.13 -7.34 -5.49
N ARG A 75 0.63 -7.47 -4.25
CA ARG A 75 2.07 -7.55 -3.97
C ARG A 75 2.72 -8.81 -4.54
N VAL A 76 2.06 -9.97 -4.47
CA VAL A 76 2.54 -11.20 -5.10
C VAL A 76 2.65 -11.03 -6.61
N PHE A 77 1.66 -10.41 -7.25
CA PHE A 77 1.75 -10.12 -8.69
C PHE A 77 2.88 -9.16 -9.03
N ILE A 78 3.07 -8.07 -8.27
CA ILE A 78 4.21 -7.16 -8.43
C ILE A 78 5.53 -7.93 -8.29
N PHE A 79 5.64 -8.84 -7.33
CA PHE A 79 6.84 -9.66 -7.15
C PHE A 79 7.12 -10.57 -8.37
N LEU A 80 6.09 -11.14 -9.00
CA LEU A 80 6.25 -11.91 -10.24
C LEU A 80 6.80 -11.05 -11.40
N TYR A 81 6.44 -9.76 -11.44
CA TYR A 81 7.04 -8.79 -12.36
C TYR A 81 8.51 -8.49 -12.02
N ASP A 82 8.85 -8.39 -10.72
CA ASP A 82 10.21 -8.07 -10.27
C ASP A 82 11.22 -9.19 -10.57
N ILE A 83 10.79 -10.46 -10.51
CA ILE A 83 11.64 -11.62 -10.86
C ILE A 83 11.69 -11.89 -12.37
N ASN A 84 11.18 -10.98 -13.21
CA ASN A 84 11.05 -11.13 -14.66
C ASN A 84 10.31 -12.40 -15.10
N PHE A 85 9.43 -12.97 -14.26
CA PHE A 85 8.59 -14.11 -14.63
C PHE A 85 7.51 -13.69 -15.65
N VAL A 86 7.05 -12.44 -15.54
CA VAL A 86 6.16 -11.80 -16.52
C VAL A 86 6.96 -10.78 -17.32
N ASN A 87 7.07 -10.97 -18.64
CA ASN A 87 7.78 -10.04 -19.51
C ASN A 87 7.10 -8.68 -19.56
N ARG A 88 7.85 -7.60 -19.29
CA ARG A 88 7.39 -6.23 -19.50
C ARG A 88 7.22 -5.97 -21.01
N SER A 89 6.00 -5.64 -21.41
CA SER A 89 5.68 -5.38 -22.83
C SER A 89 6.17 -4.03 -23.35
N SER A 90 6.35 -3.04 -22.48
CA SER A 90 6.62 -1.64 -22.86
C SER A 90 7.30 -0.86 -21.73
N SER A 91 7.83 0.33 -22.04
CA SER A 91 8.42 1.26 -21.06
C SER A 91 7.42 1.75 -20.01
N PHE A 92 6.13 1.72 -20.33
CA PHE A 92 5.03 1.91 -19.39
C PHE A 92 4.15 0.67 -19.39
N ASP A 93 4.15 -0.08 -18.28
CA ASP A 93 3.26 -1.22 -18.08
C ASP A 93 2.05 -0.75 -17.25
N ALA A 94 0.91 -0.57 -17.92
CA ALA A 94 -0.32 -0.13 -17.29
C ALA A 94 -0.82 -1.12 -16.22
N LEU A 95 -0.55 -2.42 -16.38
CA LEU A 95 -0.98 -3.44 -15.42
C LEU A 95 -0.17 -3.30 -14.13
N LEU A 96 1.15 -3.15 -14.24
CA LEU A 96 2.01 -2.90 -13.08
C LEU A 96 1.60 -1.62 -12.35
N PHE A 97 1.29 -0.56 -13.08
CA PHE A 97 0.80 0.70 -12.50
C PHE A 97 -0.51 0.49 -11.72
N ILE A 98 -1.49 -0.18 -12.33
CA ILE A 98 -2.79 -0.48 -11.68
C ILE A 98 -2.58 -1.31 -10.41
N LEU A 99 -1.74 -2.35 -10.45
CA LEU A 99 -1.44 -3.17 -9.27
C LEU A 99 -0.86 -2.34 -8.12
N PHE A 100 0.02 -1.38 -8.42
CA PHE A 100 0.58 -0.47 -7.41
C PHE A 100 -0.49 0.45 -6.81
N VAL A 101 -1.36 1.03 -7.65
CA VAL A 101 -2.47 1.89 -7.21
C VAL A 101 -3.41 1.10 -6.29
N VAL A 102 -3.85 -0.08 -6.74
CA VAL A 102 -4.75 -0.95 -5.97
C VAL A 102 -4.12 -1.34 -4.64
N ARG A 103 -2.86 -1.78 -4.63
CA ARG A 103 -2.13 -2.11 -3.40
C ARG A 103 -2.11 -0.93 -2.42
N PHE A 104 -1.78 0.26 -2.90
CA PHE A 104 -1.66 1.42 -2.04
C PHE A 104 -3.00 1.84 -1.43
N ILE A 105 -4.05 1.94 -2.25
CA ILE A 105 -5.41 2.29 -1.77
C ILE A 105 -5.88 1.26 -0.74
N CYS A 106 -5.69 -0.03 -1.01
CA CYS A 106 -6.05 -1.10 -0.08
C CYS A 106 -5.24 -1.05 1.22
N LEU A 107 -3.94 -0.73 1.18
CA LEU A 107 -3.14 -0.51 2.40
C LEU A 107 -3.62 0.69 3.20
N CYS A 108 -3.95 1.80 2.54
CA CYS A 108 -4.48 2.99 3.21
C CYS A 108 -5.82 2.72 3.89
N SER A 109 -6.63 1.81 3.35
CA SER A 109 -7.90 1.42 3.97
C SER A 109 -7.69 0.90 5.41
N LEU A 110 -6.58 0.20 5.71
CA LEU A 110 -6.28 -0.26 7.07
C LEU A 110 -6.18 0.88 8.08
N MET A 111 -5.61 2.02 7.67
CA MET A 111 -5.51 3.20 8.53
C MET A 111 -6.88 3.79 8.87
N THR A 112 -7.87 3.55 8.00
CA THR A 112 -9.24 4.01 8.20
C THR A 112 -10.11 3.04 9.00
N LEU A 113 -9.62 1.84 9.37
CA LEU A 113 -10.41 0.85 10.11
C LEU A 113 -10.90 1.37 11.46
N ILE A 114 -9.98 1.89 12.30
CA ILE A 114 -10.33 2.40 13.62
C ILE A 114 -11.27 3.62 13.50
N PRO A 115 -10.96 4.64 12.66
CA PRO A 115 -11.91 5.72 12.37
C PRO A 115 -13.27 5.22 11.91
N ALA A 116 -13.32 4.26 10.98
CA ALA A 116 -14.57 3.69 10.45
C ALA A 116 -15.41 3.05 11.56
N VAL A 117 -14.79 2.26 12.45
CA VAL A 117 -15.45 1.67 13.62
C VAL A 117 -16.02 2.74 14.56
N ILE A 118 -15.24 3.78 14.86
CA ILE A 118 -15.66 4.87 15.74
C ILE A 118 -16.82 5.65 15.12
N THR A 119 -16.73 5.98 13.82
CA THR A 119 -17.77 6.69 13.08
C THR A 119 -19.06 5.88 13.03
N GLU A 120 -18.97 4.58 12.76
CA GLU A 120 -20.11 3.65 12.74
C GLU A 120 -20.82 3.65 14.10
N ARG A 121 -20.08 3.43 15.19
CA ARG A 121 -20.64 3.40 16.56
C ARG A 121 -21.18 4.75 17.03
N SER A 122 -20.51 5.85 16.65
CA SER A 122 -20.95 7.20 17.00
C SER A 122 -22.23 7.60 16.25
N PHE A 123 -22.32 7.23 14.98
CA PHE A 123 -23.50 7.51 14.15
C PHE A 123 -24.69 6.66 14.60
N ALA A 124 -24.46 5.37 14.85
CA ALA A 124 -25.44 4.44 15.36
C ALA A 124 -26.06 4.90 16.69
N SER A 125 -25.22 5.27 17.66
CA SER A 125 -25.68 5.61 19.01
C SER A 125 -26.43 6.95 19.10
N ARG A 126 -26.11 7.92 18.24
CA ARG A 126 -26.71 9.27 18.31
C ARG A 126 -27.93 9.46 17.43
N TYR A 127 -28.01 8.79 16.30
CA TYR A 127 -29.01 9.09 15.26
C TYR A 127 -30.05 7.99 15.05
N ILE A 128 -29.87 6.80 15.67
CA ILE A 128 -30.73 5.64 15.41
C ILE A 128 -31.14 4.99 16.73
N ASN A 129 -32.36 5.30 17.19
CA ASN A 129 -32.90 4.78 18.44
C ASN A 129 -33.02 3.25 18.45
N ASP A 130 -33.32 2.64 17.30
CA ASP A 130 -33.52 1.18 17.15
C ASP A 130 -32.30 0.47 16.54
N TYR A 131 -31.10 0.99 16.75
CA TYR A 131 -29.90 0.46 16.11
C TYR A 131 -29.58 -0.98 16.56
N GLU A 132 -29.67 -1.25 17.87
CA GLU A 132 -29.30 -2.56 18.43
C GLU A 132 -30.34 -3.65 18.10
N SER A 133 -31.59 -3.28 17.81
CA SER A 133 -32.67 -4.23 17.52
C SER A 133 -32.75 -4.60 16.04
N THR A 134 -32.33 -3.71 15.14
CA THR A 134 -32.53 -3.88 13.70
C THR A 134 -31.24 -3.68 12.91
N THR A 135 -30.82 -4.72 12.20
CA THR A 135 -29.60 -4.67 11.40
C THR A 135 -29.82 -3.95 10.08
N ARG A 136 -29.16 -2.80 9.87
CA ARG A 136 -29.29 -1.96 8.68
C ARG A 136 -27.98 -1.93 7.86
N PRO A 137 -27.85 -2.75 6.79
CA PRO A 137 -26.60 -2.88 6.00
C PRO A 137 -26.11 -1.57 5.37
N TRP A 138 -27.02 -0.65 5.05
CA TRP A 138 -26.67 0.60 4.39
C TRP A 138 -25.74 1.47 5.24
N ILE A 139 -25.81 1.40 6.58
CA ILE A 139 -24.92 2.15 7.49
C ILE A 139 -23.48 1.67 7.32
N SER A 140 -23.26 0.35 7.40
CA SER A 140 -21.94 -0.24 7.18
C SER A 140 -21.41 0.02 5.77
N SER A 141 -22.31 0.06 4.77
CA SER A 141 -21.94 0.36 3.39
C SER A 141 -21.48 1.80 3.23
N LEU A 142 -22.19 2.76 3.84
CA LEU A 142 -21.84 4.18 3.81
C LEU A 142 -20.48 4.45 4.48
N VAL A 143 -20.23 3.81 5.63
CA VAL A 143 -18.94 3.91 6.34
C VAL A 143 -17.79 3.29 5.54
N ASN A 144 -18.01 2.15 4.87
CA ASN A 144 -16.98 1.54 4.04
C ASN A 144 -16.69 2.38 2.79
N ILE A 145 -17.71 2.96 2.15
CA ILE A 145 -17.54 3.85 0.99
C ILE A 145 -16.76 5.09 1.40
N SER A 146 -17.08 5.73 2.54
CA SER A 146 -16.35 6.91 3.01
C SER A 146 -14.90 6.57 3.37
N SER A 147 -14.65 5.41 3.99
CA SER A 147 -13.31 4.88 4.22
C SER A 147 -12.51 4.70 2.92
N LEU A 148 -13.12 4.15 1.86
CA LEU A 148 -12.47 3.95 0.57
C LEU A 148 -12.16 5.28 -0.13
N VAL A 149 -13.10 6.22 -0.09
CA VAL A 149 -12.92 7.59 -0.62
C VAL A 149 -11.78 8.28 0.11
N LEU A 150 -11.75 8.21 1.45
CA LEU A 150 -10.69 8.79 2.26
C LEU A 150 -9.32 8.15 1.94
N SER A 151 -9.28 6.83 1.77
CA SER A 151 -8.08 6.10 1.35
C SER A 151 -7.57 6.54 -0.02
N THR A 152 -8.48 6.82 -0.95
CA THR A 152 -8.15 7.33 -2.28
C THR A 152 -7.63 8.76 -2.22
N ILE A 153 -8.24 9.63 -1.41
CA ILE A 153 -7.75 11.00 -1.17
C ILE A 153 -6.35 10.94 -0.58
N TYR A 154 -6.09 10.05 0.38
CA TYR A 154 -4.78 9.87 0.97
C TYR A 154 -3.74 9.42 -0.08
N TYR A 155 -4.10 8.49 -0.97
CA TYR A 155 -3.25 8.13 -2.11
C TYR A 155 -2.93 9.32 -3.00
N VAL A 156 -3.92 10.15 -3.34
CA VAL A 156 -3.70 11.35 -4.18
C VAL A 156 -2.80 12.36 -3.45
N LEU A 157 -3.04 12.61 -2.17
CA LEU A 157 -2.26 13.60 -1.40
C LEU A 157 -0.82 13.14 -1.15
N VAL A 158 -0.63 11.90 -0.70
CA VAL A 158 0.70 11.34 -0.38
C VAL A 158 1.45 10.91 -1.64
N GLY A 159 0.76 10.39 -2.64
CA GLY A 159 1.35 10.05 -3.94
C GLY A 159 1.91 11.29 -4.64
N ASN A 160 1.19 12.40 -4.61
CA ASN A 160 1.68 13.66 -5.18
C ASN A 160 2.81 14.28 -4.35
N SER A 161 2.76 14.21 -3.01
CA SER A 161 3.83 14.78 -2.17
C SER A 161 5.13 13.97 -2.22
N SER A 162 5.03 12.64 -2.24
CA SER A 162 6.20 11.74 -2.36
C SER A 162 6.87 11.84 -3.73
N GLY A 163 6.12 12.03 -4.82
CA GLY A 163 6.69 12.30 -6.15
C GLY A 163 7.56 13.57 -6.20
N VAL A 164 7.18 14.60 -5.43
CA VAL A 164 7.98 15.83 -5.28
C VAL A 164 9.24 15.55 -4.44
N SER A 165 9.14 14.76 -3.37
CA SER A 165 10.29 14.37 -2.53
C SER A 165 11.30 13.49 -3.26
N SER A 166 10.85 12.52 -4.07
CA SER A 166 11.73 11.66 -4.88
C SER A 166 12.48 12.47 -5.94
N SER A 167 11.81 13.45 -6.55
CA SER A 167 12.40 14.34 -7.54
C SER A 167 13.46 15.27 -6.93
N LEU A 168 13.21 15.78 -5.72
CA LEU A 168 14.17 16.59 -4.95
C LEU A 168 15.38 15.77 -4.49
N ALA A 169 15.17 14.52 -4.05
CA ALA A 169 16.27 13.62 -3.67
C ALA A 169 17.15 13.22 -4.86
N LEU A 170 16.55 12.99 -6.04
CA LEU A 170 17.26 12.76 -7.30
C LEU A 170 18.00 14.01 -7.78
N ALA A 171 17.41 15.21 -7.64
CA ALA A 171 18.09 16.47 -7.96
C ALA A 171 19.29 16.73 -7.01
N ALA A 172 19.13 16.46 -5.72
CA ALA A 172 20.19 16.60 -4.73
C ALA A 172 21.36 15.63 -4.96
N THR A 173 21.09 14.38 -5.33
CA THR A 173 22.12 13.38 -5.66
C THR A 173 22.79 13.64 -7.01
N SER A 174 22.07 14.23 -7.98
CA SER A 174 22.67 14.68 -9.25
C SER A 174 23.62 15.87 -9.04
N LEU A 175 23.24 16.81 -8.17
CA LEU A 175 24.06 17.97 -7.82
C LEU A 175 25.32 17.58 -7.02
N THR A 176 25.24 16.58 -6.13
CA THR A 176 26.44 16.07 -5.45
C THR A 176 27.38 15.38 -6.44
N HIS A 177 26.89 14.60 -7.40
CA HIS A 177 27.72 13.99 -8.46
C HIS A 177 28.43 15.03 -9.35
N LEU A 178 27.74 16.13 -9.71
CA LEU A 178 28.34 17.27 -10.42
C LEU A 178 29.37 18.04 -9.55
N GLY A 179 29.13 18.15 -8.24
CA GLY A 179 30.07 18.71 -7.27
C GLY A 179 31.34 17.88 -7.11
N TYR A 180 31.26 16.55 -7.15
CA TYR A 180 32.42 15.67 -7.16
C TYR A 180 33.18 15.68 -8.49
N GLY A 181 32.47 15.78 -9.62
CA GLY A 181 33.08 15.90 -10.96
C GLY A 181 33.88 17.20 -11.16
N THR A 182 33.38 18.32 -10.64
CA THR A 182 34.11 19.61 -10.67
C THR A 182 35.32 19.65 -9.74
N LYS A 183 35.30 18.87 -8.65
CA LYS A 183 36.47 18.68 -7.77
C LYS A 183 37.55 17.85 -8.46
N TRP A 184 37.18 16.76 -9.16
CA TRP A 184 38.12 15.93 -9.92
C TRP A 184 38.79 16.66 -11.09
N MET A 185 38.06 17.47 -11.86
CA MET A 185 38.66 18.29 -12.92
C MET A 185 39.67 19.31 -12.38
N ARG A 186 39.48 19.80 -11.15
CA ARG A 186 40.39 20.76 -10.53
C ARG A 186 41.71 20.11 -10.07
N TYR A 187 41.71 18.81 -9.77
CA TYR A 187 42.93 18.05 -9.46
C TYR A 187 43.67 17.56 -10.72
N SER A 188 42.96 17.33 -11.83
CA SER A 188 43.60 16.94 -13.10
C SER A 188 44.31 18.09 -13.82
N CYS A 189 43.95 19.35 -13.55
CA CYS A 189 44.63 20.53 -14.12
C CYS A 189 45.80 21.06 -13.26
N SER A 190 46.07 20.44 -12.10
CA SER A 190 47.13 20.88 -11.17
C SER A 190 48.27 19.87 -11.04
N SER A 191 48.50 19.05 -12.06
CA SER A 191 49.67 18.18 -12.15
C SER A 191 50.65 18.84 -13.13
N PRO A 192 51.76 19.44 -12.67
CA PRO A 192 52.85 19.88 -13.55
C PRO A 192 53.62 18.69 -14.14
#